data_AF-A0A2A2J5J1-F1
#
_entry.id   AF-A0A2A2J5J1-F1
#
_cell.length_a   1.000
_cell.length_b   1.000
_cell.length_c   1.000
_cell.angle_alpha   90.00
_cell.angle_beta   90.00
_cell.angle_gamma   90.00
#
_symmetry.space_group_name_H-M   'P 1'
#
loop_
_entity.id
_entity.type
_entity.pdbx_description
1 polymer ?
#
loop_
_entity_poly.entity_id
_entity_poly.type
_entity_poly.pdbx_seq_one_letter_code
_entity_poly.pdbx_strand_id
1 'polypeptide(L)'
;MLRYFVLLLAFTVCLYAQGSGLDIDKLMPQGKKFFMDMTKQAMGVPSFKPENLAAQAFFRNFLDKYTKLDENVKRDMMQHVPKVTKVLDAAAKKFNINPMQAFQMLSTFFESFKQGSTQGLAKQGMKMMGNLLKNKNQQQVAAGGY
;
A
#
# COMPACT_ATOMS: atom_id res chain seq x y z
N MET A 1 -28.96 12.48 23.38
CA MET A 1 -27.60 12.00 23.73
C MET A 1 -27.28 10.55 23.30
N LEU A 2 -28.22 9.77 22.73
CA LEU A 2 -28.01 8.35 22.39
C LEU A 2 -27.58 8.07 20.92
N ARG A 3 -27.54 9.09 20.05
CA ARG A 3 -27.26 8.93 18.62
C ARG A 3 -25.76 9.00 18.24
N TYR A 4 -24.91 9.57 19.10
CA TYR A 4 -23.46 9.68 18.83
C TYR A 4 -22.66 8.47 19.33
N PHE A 5 -23.23 7.65 20.20
CA PHE A 5 -22.56 6.47 20.74
C PHE A 5 -22.49 5.31 19.72
N VAL A 6 -23.47 5.23 18.81
CA VAL A 6 -23.55 4.18 17.78
C VAL A 6 -22.53 4.39 16.66
N LEU A 7 -22.09 5.63 16.40
CA LEU A 7 -21.08 5.95 15.39
C LEU A 7 -19.64 5.64 15.83
N LEU A 8 -19.39 5.53 17.14
CA LEU A 8 -18.08 5.23 17.70
C LEU A 8 -17.80 3.72 17.85
N LEU A 9 -18.85 2.89 17.85
CA LEU A 9 -18.77 1.44 18.10
C LEU A 9 -18.51 0.57 16.86
N ALA A 10 -18.44 1.16 15.67
CA ALA A 10 -18.11 0.43 14.43
C ALA A 10 -16.61 0.26 14.17
N PHE A 11 -15.73 0.73 15.09
CA PHE A 11 -14.27 0.55 14.98
C PHE A 11 -13.77 -0.79 15.54
N THR A 12 -14.64 -1.61 16.10
CA THR A 12 -14.27 -2.89 16.72
C THR A 12 -14.47 -4.06 15.77
N VAL A 13 -13.75 -4.08 14.64
CA VAL A 13 -13.67 -5.27 13.78
C VAL A 13 -12.21 -5.65 13.50
N CYS A 14 -11.80 -6.70 14.21
CA CYS A 14 -10.76 -7.67 13.88
C CYS A 14 -9.30 -7.20 13.90
N LEU A 15 -8.78 -6.94 15.11
CA LEU A 15 -7.45 -7.43 15.46
C LEU A 15 -7.54 -8.94 15.72
N TYR A 16 -7.56 -9.75 14.66
CA TYR A 16 -7.36 -11.20 14.78
C TYR A 16 -6.18 -11.66 13.93
N ALA A 17 -5.28 -12.32 14.65
CA ALA A 17 -4.36 -13.38 14.26
C ALA A 17 -3.24 -13.11 13.22
N GLN A 18 -2.03 -13.14 13.77
CA GLN A 18 -0.88 -13.98 13.40
C GLN A 18 -0.35 -13.94 11.96
N GLY A 19 0.94 -13.59 11.88
CA GLY A 19 1.73 -13.56 10.65
C GLY A 19 2.18 -12.15 10.31
N SER A 20 3.44 -12.00 9.90
CA SER A 20 3.99 -10.79 9.27
C SER A 20 3.17 -10.33 8.06
N GLY A 21 2.28 -11.19 7.53
CA GLY A 21 1.07 -10.83 6.81
C GLY A 21 1.32 -10.07 5.50
N LEU A 22 2.53 -10.21 4.98
CA LEU A 22 2.98 -9.54 3.78
C LEU A 22 3.75 -10.50 2.87
N ASP A 23 3.20 -11.65 2.53
CA ASP A 23 3.90 -12.63 1.67
C ASP A 23 3.86 -12.22 0.19
N ILE A 24 4.51 -11.11 -0.18
CA ILE A 24 4.55 -10.61 -1.56
C ILE A 24 5.18 -11.63 -2.51
N ASP A 25 6.11 -12.44 -2.02
CA ASP A 25 6.73 -13.52 -2.80
C ASP A 25 5.72 -14.61 -3.21
N LYS A 26 4.58 -14.72 -2.50
CA LYS A 26 3.48 -15.65 -2.82
C LYS A 26 2.40 -15.04 -3.72
N LEU A 27 2.41 -13.72 -3.91
CA LEU A 27 1.45 -13.07 -4.80
C LEU A 27 1.63 -13.50 -6.25
N MET A 28 0.53 -13.48 -6.99
CA MET A 28 0.52 -13.59 -8.44
C MET A 28 1.36 -12.46 -9.08
N PRO A 29 1.87 -12.66 -10.31
CA PRO A 29 2.73 -11.67 -10.98
C PRO A 29 2.12 -10.25 -11.05
N GLN A 30 0.81 -10.14 -11.27
CA GLN A 30 0.11 -8.86 -11.31
C GLN A 30 0.08 -8.17 -9.94
N GLY A 31 -0.19 -8.91 -8.85
CA GLY A 31 -0.11 -8.41 -7.49
C GLY A 31 1.30 -7.95 -7.13
N LYS A 32 2.31 -8.76 -7.43
CA LYS A 32 3.73 -8.38 -7.25
C LYS A 32 4.08 -7.09 -7.98
N LYS A 33 3.68 -6.97 -9.25
CA LYS A 33 3.90 -5.77 -10.06
C LYS A 33 3.22 -4.55 -9.44
N PHE A 34 1.97 -4.69 -8.98
CA PHE A 34 1.25 -3.61 -8.30
C PHE A 34 2.01 -3.09 -7.08
N PHE A 35 2.44 -3.99 -6.18
CA PHE A 35 3.22 -3.61 -5.01
C PHE A 35 4.56 -2.97 -5.38
N MET A 36 5.26 -3.53 -6.36
CA MET A 36 6.54 -3.00 -6.82
C MET A 36 6.41 -1.60 -7.43
N ASP A 37 5.40 -1.38 -8.27
CA ASP A 37 5.13 -0.08 -8.90
C ASP A 37 4.69 0.95 -7.85
N MET A 38 3.88 0.54 -6.87
CA MET A 38 3.49 1.36 -5.73
C MET A 38 4.73 1.77 -4.92
N THR A 39 5.58 0.82 -4.52
CA THR A 39 6.79 1.12 -3.74
C THR A 39 7.72 2.07 -4.49
N LYS A 40 7.92 1.86 -5.80
CA LYS A 40 8.72 2.76 -6.65
C LYS A 40 8.16 4.19 -6.66
N GLN A 41 6.86 4.34 -6.88
CA GLN A 41 6.21 5.65 -6.91
C GLN A 41 6.23 6.32 -5.53
N ALA A 42 5.97 5.56 -4.46
CA ALA A 42 5.98 6.04 -3.08
C ALA A 42 7.32 6.66 -2.68
N MET A 43 8.45 6.15 -3.17
CA MET A 43 9.76 6.75 -2.90
C MET A 43 9.96 8.13 -3.53
N GLY A 44 9.29 8.42 -4.64
CA GLY A 44 9.31 9.73 -5.26
C GLY A 44 8.45 10.76 -4.54
N VAL A 45 7.66 10.34 -3.54
CA VAL A 45 6.77 11.24 -2.79
C VAL A 45 7.51 11.78 -1.56
N PRO A 46 7.77 13.10 -1.48
CA PRO A 46 8.57 13.68 -0.41
C PRO A 46 7.89 13.57 0.96
N SER A 47 6.57 13.76 1.00
CA SER A 47 5.72 13.65 2.18
C SER A 47 4.37 13.09 1.77
N PHE A 48 3.81 12.20 2.59
CA PHE A 48 2.50 11.59 2.34
C PHE A 48 1.34 12.35 2.96
N LYS A 49 1.61 13.51 3.58
CA LYS A 49 0.58 14.31 4.20
C LYS A 49 -0.52 14.70 3.21
N PRO A 50 -1.81 14.70 3.59
CA PRO A 50 -2.93 14.90 2.66
C PRO A 50 -2.93 16.26 1.97
N GLU A 51 -2.31 17.28 2.57
CA GLU A 51 -2.14 18.62 1.99
C GLU A 51 -1.09 18.68 0.86
N ASN A 52 -0.22 17.67 0.75
CA ASN A 52 0.81 17.63 -0.28
C ASN A 52 0.23 17.23 -1.64
N LEU A 53 0.36 18.09 -2.66
CA LEU A 53 -0.17 17.84 -4.01
C LEU A 53 0.41 16.57 -4.66
N ALA A 54 1.70 16.28 -4.43
CA ALA A 54 2.34 15.07 -4.94
C ALA A 54 1.77 13.81 -4.26
N ALA A 55 1.47 13.88 -2.96
CA ALA A 55 0.80 12.80 -2.23
C ALA A 55 -0.62 12.58 -2.74
N GLN A 56 -1.40 13.64 -2.93
CA GLN A 56 -2.75 13.51 -3.47
C GLN A 56 -2.75 12.91 -4.88
N ALA A 57 -1.85 13.37 -5.76
CA ALA A 57 -1.71 12.81 -7.11
C ALA A 57 -1.32 11.33 -7.06
N PHE A 58 -0.37 10.97 -6.20
CA PHE A 58 0.00 9.59 -5.95
C PHE A 58 -1.19 8.76 -5.46
N PHE A 59 -1.94 9.23 -4.45
CA PHE A 59 -3.10 8.51 -3.90
C PHE A 59 -4.22 8.32 -4.92
N ARG A 60 -4.53 9.34 -5.73
CA ARG A 60 -5.52 9.23 -6.82
C ARG A 60 -5.11 8.14 -7.82
N ASN A 61 -3.88 8.21 -8.32
CA ASN A 61 -3.36 7.23 -9.28
C ASN A 61 -3.28 5.83 -8.67
N PHE A 62 -2.93 5.74 -7.39
CA PHE A 62 -2.82 4.49 -6.68
C PHE A 62 -4.18 3.81 -6.50
N LEU A 63 -5.20 4.56 -6.08
CA LEU A 63 -6.56 4.04 -5.95
C LEU A 63 -7.18 3.70 -7.31
N ASP A 64 -6.91 4.49 -8.34
CA ASP A 64 -7.35 4.17 -9.71
C ASP A 64 -6.75 2.83 -10.18
N LYS A 65 -5.44 2.64 -10.02
CA LYS A 65 -4.78 1.37 -10.35
C LYS A 65 -5.33 0.21 -9.52
N TYR A 66 -5.56 0.41 -8.22
CA TYR A 66 -6.07 -0.63 -7.33
C TYR A 66 -7.48 -1.07 -7.69
N THR A 67 -8.38 -0.11 -7.95
CA THR A 67 -9.79 -0.41 -8.27
C THR A 67 -9.93 -1.17 -9.59
N LYS A 68 -9.02 -0.92 -10.54
CA LYS A 68 -8.93 -1.62 -11.84
C LYS A 68 -8.23 -2.97 -11.80
N LEU A 69 -7.70 -3.42 -10.66
CA LEU A 69 -7.18 -4.79 -10.55
C LEU A 69 -8.30 -5.80 -10.73
N ASP A 70 -7.98 -6.91 -11.40
CA ASP A 70 -8.90 -8.03 -11.52
C ASP A 70 -9.28 -8.59 -10.14
N GLU A 71 -10.52 -9.05 -10.00
CA GLU A 71 -11.04 -9.57 -8.73
C GLU A 71 -10.22 -10.76 -8.21
N ASN A 72 -9.68 -11.59 -9.11
CA ASN A 72 -8.78 -12.69 -8.74
C ASN A 72 -7.48 -12.19 -8.11
N VAL A 73 -6.94 -11.07 -8.59
CA VAL A 73 -5.74 -10.43 -8.03
C VAL A 73 -6.06 -9.84 -6.66
N LYS A 74 -7.21 -9.18 -6.50
CA LYS A 74 -7.63 -8.65 -5.19
C LYS A 74 -7.83 -9.77 -4.17
N ARG A 75 -8.39 -10.92 -4.57
CA ARG A 75 -8.52 -12.10 -3.70
C ARG A 75 -7.16 -12.68 -3.28
N ASP A 76 -6.24 -12.83 -4.23
CA ASP A 76 -4.85 -13.27 -3.97
C ASP A 76 -4.14 -12.30 -3.01
N MET A 77 -4.33 -10.99 -3.21
CA MET A 77 -3.84 -9.96 -2.29
C MET A 77 -4.50 -10.06 -0.91
N MET A 78 -5.80 -10.33 -0.82
CA MET A 78 -6.46 -10.53 0.46
C MET A 78 -5.92 -11.76 1.20
N GLN A 79 -5.55 -12.81 0.46
CA GLN A 79 -5.00 -14.04 1.04
C GLN A 79 -3.57 -13.86 1.56
N HIS A 80 -2.69 -13.22 0.80
CA HIS A 80 -1.26 -13.16 1.11
C HIS A 80 -0.80 -11.86 1.78
N VAL A 81 -1.55 -10.76 1.57
CA VAL A 81 -1.25 -9.43 2.14
C VAL A 81 -2.50 -8.78 2.78
N PRO A 82 -3.27 -9.49 3.63
CA PRO A 82 -4.61 -9.10 4.08
C PRO A 82 -4.68 -7.71 4.73
N LYS A 83 -3.65 -7.34 5.49
CA LYS A 83 -3.63 -6.05 6.20
C LYS A 83 -3.58 -4.87 5.23
N VAL A 84 -2.78 -4.99 4.17
CA VAL A 84 -2.69 -3.93 3.16
C VAL A 84 -3.99 -3.88 2.38
N THR A 85 -4.44 -5.01 1.85
CA THR A 85 -5.63 -5.10 1.00
C THR A 85 -6.86 -4.50 1.69
N LYS A 86 -7.05 -4.75 2.99
CA LYS A 86 -8.13 -4.11 3.77
C LYS A 86 -8.05 -2.59 3.82
N VAL A 87 -6.86 -2.02 4.00
CA VAL A 87 -6.66 -0.56 3.97
C VAL A 87 -6.97 -0.01 2.58
N LEU A 88 -6.54 -0.72 1.53
CA LEU A 88 -6.77 -0.30 0.14
C LEU A 88 -8.26 -0.34 -0.20
N ASP A 89 -8.97 -1.40 0.18
CA ASP A 89 -10.41 -1.53 -0.01
C ASP A 89 -11.18 -0.43 0.73
N ALA A 90 -10.82 -0.15 1.98
CA ALA A 90 -11.45 0.89 2.77
C ALA A 90 -11.21 2.28 2.16
N ALA A 91 -9.99 2.57 1.71
CA ALA A 91 -9.65 3.82 1.04
C ALA A 91 -10.37 3.96 -0.31
N ALA A 92 -10.42 2.91 -1.13
CA ALA A 92 -11.12 2.91 -2.42
C ALA A 92 -12.63 3.17 -2.26
N LYS A 93 -13.27 2.48 -1.30
CA LYS A 93 -14.69 2.72 -0.99
C LYS A 93 -14.94 4.16 -0.53
N LYS A 94 -14.06 4.69 0.32
CA LYS A 94 -14.17 6.06 0.82
C LYS A 94 -13.88 7.10 -0.24
N PHE A 95 -13.01 6.83 -1.22
CA PHE A 95 -12.60 7.81 -2.22
C PHE A 95 -13.77 8.33 -3.06
N ASN A 96 -14.73 7.45 -3.39
CA ASN A 96 -15.94 7.84 -4.13
C ASN A 96 -16.93 8.68 -3.32
N ILE A 97 -16.79 8.73 -1.99
CA ILE A 97 -17.71 9.42 -1.07
C ILE A 97 -17.06 10.68 -0.49
N ASN A 98 -15.84 10.53 0.03
CA ASN A 98 -15.03 11.56 0.65
C ASN A 98 -13.54 11.31 0.34
N PRO A 99 -13.02 11.92 -0.74
CA PRO A 99 -11.62 11.79 -1.15
C PRO A 99 -10.63 12.16 -0.05
N MET A 100 -10.95 13.17 0.77
CA MET A 100 -10.05 13.62 1.84
C MET A 100 -9.88 12.57 2.94
N GLN A 101 -10.95 11.88 3.33
CA GLN A 101 -10.83 10.77 4.29
C GLN A 101 -10.05 9.59 3.72
N ALA A 102 -10.22 9.29 2.42
CA ALA A 102 -9.43 8.26 1.76
C ALA A 102 -7.94 8.62 1.76
N PHE A 103 -7.60 9.88 1.47
CA PHE A 103 -6.23 10.37 1.52
C PHE A 103 -5.65 10.38 2.92
N GLN A 104 -6.43 10.72 3.94
CA GLN A 104 -5.98 10.61 5.34
C GLN A 104 -5.63 9.17 5.71
N MET A 105 -6.49 8.21 5.34
CA MET A 105 -6.23 6.79 5.58
C MET A 105 -4.94 6.31 4.90
N LEU A 106 -4.75 6.70 3.63
CA LEU A 106 -3.55 6.36 2.87
C LEU A 106 -2.31 7.08 3.43
N SER A 107 -2.43 8.35 3.82
CA SER A 107 -1.35 9.11 4.46
C SER A 107 -0.85 8.39 5.71
N THR A 108 -1.74 8.02 6.62
CA THR A 108 -1.36 7.29 7.85
C THR A 108 -0.67 5.97 7.51
N PHE A 109 -1.19 5.22 6.55
CA PHE A 109 -0.58 3.97 6.10
C PHE A 109 0.83 4.17 5.54
N PHE A 110 1.01 5.12 4.60
CA PHE A 110 2.29 5.33 3.93
C PHE A 110 3.33 6.03 4.82
N GLU A 111 2.92 6.90 5.76
CA GLU A 111 3.85 7.44 6.76
C GLU A 111 4.32 6.35 7.73
N SER A 112 3.41 5.47 8.19
CA SER A 112 3.78 4.30 9.01
C SER A 112 4.67 3.31 8.25
N PHE A 113 4.45 3.18 6.93
CA PHE A 113 5.29 2.38 6.06
C PHE A 113 6.70 2.98 5.92
N LYS A 114 6.81 4.30 5.71
CA LYS A 114 8.09 5.02 5.60
C LYS A 114 8.89 5.01 6.90
N GLN A 115 8.21 5.14 8.05
CA GLN A 115 8.85 5.23 9.37
C GLN A 115 9.31 3.90 9.95
N GLY A 116 9.07 2.76 9.28
CA GLY A 116 9.52 1.47 9.83
C GLY A 116 8.64 0.89 10.94
N SER A 117 7.62 1.64 11.40
CA SER A 117 6.81 1.31 12.60
C SER A 117 5.87 0.13 12.40
N THR A 118 5.62 -0.27 11.14
CA THR A 118 5.00 -1.56 10.81
C THR A 118 6.10 -2.61 10.62
N GLN A 119 6.56 -3.20 11.73
CA GLN A 119 7.75 -4.06 11.85
C GLN A 119 7.93 -5.19 10.79
N GLY A 120 6.88 -5.58 10.05
CA GLY A 120 6.97 -6.50 8.90
C GLY A 120 6.88 -5.84 7.52
N LEU A 121 6.03 -4.82 7.38
CA LEU A 121 5.72 -4.12 6.12
C LEU A 121 6.90 -3.31 5.60
N ALA A 122 7.50 -2.50 6.49
CA ALA A 122 8.64 -1.67 6.13
C ALA A 122 9.90 -2.49 5.90
N LYS A 123 10.14 -3.57 6.68
CA LYS A 123 11.28 -4.47 6.43
C LYS A 123 11.21 -5.13 5.06
N GLN A 124 10.01 -5.52 4.61
CA GLN A 124 9.85 -6.16 3.31
C GLN A 124 9.75 -5.15 2.16
N GLY A 125 9.20 -3.95 2.40
CA GLY A 125 9.33 -2.79 1.53
C GLY A 125 10.81 -2.45 1.26
N MET A 126 11.62 -2.40 2.32
CA MET A 126 13.07 -2.20 2.25
C MET A 126 13.79 -3.38 1.60
N LYS A 127 13.37 -4.64 1.82
CA LYS A 127 13.92 -5.82 1.15
C LYS A 127 13.63 -5.81 -0.36
N MET A 128 12.41 -5.50 -0.77
CA MET A 128 12.05 -5.32 -2.18
C MET A 128 12.80 -4.14 -2.80
N MET A 129 12.96 -3.03 -2.06
CA MET A 129 13.81 -1.92 -2.47
C MET A 129 15.26 -2.34 -2.66
N GLY A 130 15.83 -3.10 -1.72
CA GLY A 130 17.16 -3.67 -1.83
C GLY A 130 17.31 -4.56 -3.07
N ASN A 131 16.32 -5.41 -3.35
CA ASN A 131 16.29 -6.23 -4.56
C ASN A 131 16.16 -5.39 -5.84
N LEU A 132 15.37 -4.32 -5.83
CA LEU A 132 15.20 -3.40 -6.96
C LEU A 132 16.48 -2.63 -7.28
N LEU A 133 17.17 -2.13 -6.25
CA LEU A 133 18.47 -1.47 -6.39
C LEU A 133 19.54 -2.44 -6.89
N LYS A 134 19.56 -3.67 -6.35
CA LYS A 134 20.50 -4.71 -6.78
C LYS A 134 20.29 -5.12 -8.23
N ASN A 135 19.04 -5.31 -8.67
CA ASN A 135 18.71 -5.65 -10.05
C ASN A 135 18.98 -4.49 -11.02
N LYS A 136 18.81 -3.22 -10.61
CA LYS A 136 19.21 -2.06 -11.43
C LYS A 136 20.72 -2.00 -11.64
N ASN A 137 21.53 -2.26 -10.60
CA ASN A 137 22.99 -2.29 -10.74
C ASN A 137 23.47 -3.43 -11.64
N GLN A 138 22.82 -4.61 -11.61
CA GLN A 138 23.14 -5.73 -12.50
C GLN A 138 22.77 -5.48 -13.97
N GLN A 139 21.72 -4.69 -14.25
CA GLN A 139 21.37 -4.28 -15.61
C GLN A 139 22.30 -3.19 -16.17
N GLN A 140 22.96 -2.39 -15.31
CA GLN A 140 23.93 -1.38 -15.75
C GLN A 140 25.31 -1.97 -16.06
N VAL A 141 25.78 -2.99 -15.34
CA VAL A 141 27.04 -3.67 -15.67
C VAL A 141 26.95 -4.60 -16.89
N ALA A 142 25.75 -5.05 -17.26
CA ALA A 142 25.55 -5.86 -18.48
C ALA A 142 25.49 -5.05 -19.78
N ALA A 143 25.39 -3.71 -19.70
CA ALA A 143 25.27 -2.81 -20.86
C ALA A 143 26.51 -1.92 -21.09
N GLY A 144 27.55 -2.04 -20.27
CA GLY A 144 28.76 -1.21 -20.33
C GLY A 144 30.06 -1.98 -20.61
N GLY A 145 29.96 -3.14 -21.26
CA GLY A 145 31.11 -3.99 -21.58
C GLY A 145 31.21 -4.30 -23.05
N TYR A 146 31.47 -3.28 -23.88
CA TYR A 146 32.19 -3.37 -25.15
C TYR A 146 32.92 -2.05 -25.40
#